data_AF-A0AAW0GT24-F1
#
_entry.id   AF-A0AAW0GT24-F1
#
_cell.length_a   1.000
_cell.length_b   1.000
_cell.length_c   1.000
_cell.angle_alpha   90.00
_cell.angle_beta   90.00
_cell.angle_gamma   90.00
#
_symmetry.space_group_name_H-M   'P 1'
#
loop_
_entity.id
_entity.type
_entity.pdbx_description
1 polymer ?
#
loop_
_entity_poly.entity_id
_entity_poly.type
_entity_poly.pdbx_seq_one_letter_code
_entity_poly.pdbx_strand_id
1 'polypeptide(L)'
;MFRGTSQQGRDIEIQILKNFPGVPLFIEKPITTGPSDEIEEAFKVAKYINDSGAITSVGYMLRYLKAVQMMKQIIEENNLTVMATIARYACAYEAIAKPDWWTKSKSAGPIVEQGTHFCDLSRYFGGDVDIASVSAHSVEWYENAGHLSKQSIDETAIAPEDRIPRVTAATWKYESGAVGSFTHLVALQGHDYSCELEVYADGYQLKLVNPYVSLFCTSAVLEVTLRKLTASLTTTPSSLRSLFGLTTLRTSKKTPRLRRFSAHSKMLASHMS
;
A
#
# COMPACT_ATOMS: atom_id res chain seq x y z
N MET A 1 -12.25 10.45 14.96
CA MET A 1 -11.72 9.88 16.20
C MET A 1 -10.45 9.15 15.83
N PHE A 2 -9.32 9.59 16.37
CA PHE A 2 -8.03 8.93 16.16
C PHE A 2 -7.91 7.70 17.07
N ARG A 3 -7.27 6.65 16.57
CA ARG A 3 -7.07 5.36 17.27
C ARG A 3 -5.58 5.07 17.48
N GLY A 4 -5.27 3.99 18.19
CA GLY A 4 -3.89 3.61 18.49
C GLY A 4 -3.24 4.54 19.51
N THR A 5 -3.97 4.89 20.58
CA THR A 5 -3.46 5.74 21.69
C THR A 5 -3.86 5.14 23.04
N SER A 6 -3.11 5.45 24.11
CA SER A 6 -3.47 5.04 25.47
C SER A 6 -4.33 6.05 26.23
N GLN A 7 -4.67 7.16 25.57
CA GLN A 7 -5.47 8.22 26.16
C GLN A 7 -6.93 7.78 26.37
N GLN A 8 -7.45 8.08 27.56
CA GLN A 8 -8.80 7.73 27.99
C GLN A 8 -9.85 8.20 26.99
N GLY A 9 -10.74 7.29 26.59
CA GLY A 9 -11.82 7.57 25.65
C GLY A 9 -11.43 7.38 24.18
N ARG A 10 -10.16 7.08 23.90
CA ARG A 10 -9.62 6.70 22.59
C ARG A 10 -8.76 5.42 22.63
N ASP A 11 -8.77 4.72 23.76
CA ASP A 11 -7.90 3.59 24.14
C ASP A 11 -8.55 2.22 23.94
N ILE A 12 -9.31 2.04 22.86
CA ILE A 12 -10.16 0.86 22.65
C ILE A 12 -9.36 -0.46 22.64
N GLU A 13 -8.17 -0.47 22.04
CA GLU A 13 -7.32 -1.67 21.99
C GLU A 13 -6.88 -2.11 23.39
N ILE A 14 -6.52 -1.16 24.26
CA ILE A 14 -6.15 -1.43 25.66
C ILE A 14 -7.37 -1.90 26.45
N GLN A 15 -8.53 -1.25 26.27
CA GLN A 15 -9.75 -1.66 26.95
C GLN A 15 -10.17 -3.09 26.57
N ILE A 16 -10.09 -3.46 25.29
CA ILE A 16 -10.41 -4.82 24.82
C ILE A 16 -9.47 -5.83 25.49
N LEU A 17 -8.15 -5.62 25.41
CA LEU A 17 -7.18 -6.56 25.95
C LEU A 17 -7.20 -6.65 27.49
N LYS A 18 -7.53 -5.54 28.17
CA LYS A 18 -7.70 -5.52 29.63
C LYS A 18 -8.90 -6.36 30.08
N ASN A 19 -10.03 -6.26 29.37
CA ASN A 19 -11.27 -6.96 29.73
C ASN A 19 -11.36 -8.38 29.14
N PHE A 20 -10.64 -8.64 28.04
CA PHE A 20 -10.60 -9.92 27.34
C PHE A 20 -9.16 -10.35 27.03
N PRO A 21 -8.36 -10.73 28.05
CA PRO A 21 -6.97 -11.09 27.86
C PRO A 21 -6.80 -12.24 26.85
N GLY A 22 -5.89 -12.07 25.89
CA GLY A 22 -5.59 -13.06 24.86
C GLY A 22 -6.58 -13.13 23.68
N VAL A 23 -7.60 -12.28 23.64
CA VAL A 23 -8.51 -12.23 22.47
C VAL A 23 -7.74 -11.81 21.22
N PRO A 24 -7.89 -12.53 20.07
CA PRO A 24 -7.28 -12.11 18.83
C PRO A 24 -7.82 -10.75 18.36
N LEU A 25 -6.92 -9.89 17.88
CA LEU A 25 -7.26 -8.56 17.39
C LEU A 25 -7.12 -8.48 15.87
N PHE A 26 -8.13 -7.92 15.21
CA PHE A 26 -8.05 -7.45 13.84
C PHE A 26 -8.28 -5.94 13.81
N ILE A 27 -7.21 -5.18 13.53
CA ILE A 27 -7.20 -3.71 13.61
C ILE A 27 -7.27 -3.14 12.21
N GLU A 28 -8.24 -2.26 11.95
CA GLU A 28 -8.32 -1.57 10.67
C GLU A 28 -7.17 -0.58 10.47
N LYS A 29 -6.69 -0.47 9.23
CA LYS A 29 -5.71 0.55 8.83
C LYS A 29 -6.41 1.90 8.65
N PRO A 30 -5.72 3.04 8.84
CA PRO A 30 -4.37 3.21 9.41
C PRO A 30 -4.30 2.88 10.92
N ILE A 31 -3.18 2.31 11.38
CA ILE A 31 -3.00 1.86 12.79
C ILE A 31 -3.04 3.00 13.81
N THR A 32 -2.58 4.19 13.41
CA THR A 32 -2.68 5.43 14.17
C THR A 32 -2.87 6.58 13.21
N THR A 33 -3.59 7.60 13.64
CA THR A 33 -3.84 8.86 12.91
C THR A 33 -3.73 10.07 13.83
N GLY A 34 -3.18 9.89 15.03
CA GLY A 34 -2.99 10.98 15.99
C GLY A 34 -2.02 12.05 15.48
N PRO A 35 -2.08 13.26 16.06
CA PRO A 35 -1.10 14.30 15.79
C PRO A 35 0.32 13.84 16.14
N SER A 36 1.33 14.50 15.57
CA SER A 36 2.72 14.05 15.61
C SER A 36 3.29 13.92 17.03
N ASP A 37 2.80 14.74 17.96
CA ASP A 37 3.12 14.70 19.38
C ASP A 37 2.57 13.46 20.10
N GLU A 38 1.60 12.76 19.51
CA GLU A 38 1.04 11.49 20.03
C GLU A 38 1.70 10.24 19.43
N ILE A 39 2.76 10.36 18.62
CA ILE A 39 3.42 9.19 18.01
C ILE A 39 3.93 8.20 19.07
N GLU A 40 4.44 8.70 20.20
CA GLU A 40 4.88 7.85 21.31
C GLU A 40 3.75 6.99 21.90
N GLU A 41 2.50 7.48 21.87
CA GLU A 41 1.34 6.72 22.32
C GLU A 41 1.08 5.50 21.44
N ALA A 42 1.28 5.63 20.13
CA ALA A 42 1.15 4.50 19.21
C ALA A 42 2.14 3.38 19.55
N PHE A 43 3.37 3.73 19.93
CA PHE A 43 4.36 2.75 20.37
C PHE A 43 4.00 2.11 21.71
N LYS A 44 3.42 2.85 22.65
CA LYS A 44 2.91 2.30 23.92
C LYS A 44 1.79 1.28 23.68
N VAL A 45 0.83 1.60 22.81
CA VAL A 45 -0.26 0.67 22.44
C VAL A 45 0.30 -0.56 21.74
N ALA A 46 1.21 -0.39 20.78
CA ALA A 46 1.85 -1.51 20.08
C ALA A 46 2.59 -2.45 21.06
N LYS A 47 3.33 -1.88 22.02
CA LYS A 47 3.98 -2.64 23.09
C LYS A 47 2.97 -3.38 23.96
N TYR A 48 1.90 -2.71 24.39
CA TYR A 48 0.86 -3.34 25.22
C TYR A 48 0.20 -4.52 24.51
N ILE A 49 -0.12 -4.36 23.22
CA ILE A 49 -0.66 -5.45 22.39
C ILE A 49 0.33 -6.61 22.32
N ASN A 50 1.61 -6.34 22.04
CA ASN A 50 2.65 -7.37 21.98
C ASN A 50 2.80 -8.12 23.31
N ASP A 51 2.89 -7.38 24.42
CA ASP A 51 3.07 -7.95 25.76
C ASP A 51 1.84 -8.76 26.23
N SER A 52 0.65 -8.49 25.68
CA SER A 52 -0.56 -9.25 25.97
C SER A 52 -0.56 -10.68 25.40
N GLY A 53 0.33 -10.97 24.44
CA GLY A 53 0.37 -12.24 23.73
C GLY A 53 -0.79 -12.47 22.75
N ALA A 54 -1.64 -11.46 22.52
CA ALA A 54 -2.75 -11.55 21.59
C ALA A 54 -2.28 -11.67 20.13
N ILE A 55 -2.82 -12.66 19.42
CA ILE A 55 -2.64 -12.74 17.96
C ILE A 55 -3.26 -11.49 17.34
N THR A 56 -2.44 -10.66 16.71
CA THR A 56 -2.88 -9.38 16.16
C THR A 56 -2.57 -9.30 14.67
N SER A 57 -3.56 -8.86 13.90
CA SER A 57 -3.40 -8.54 12.49
C SER A 57 -3.95 -7.15 12.18
N VAL A 58 -3.39 -6.52 11.16
CA VAL A 58 -3.80 -5.20 10.68
C VAL A 58 -4.37 -5.35 9.28
N GLY A 59 -5.38 -4.53 8.94
CA GLY A 59 -6.10 -4.53 7.66
C GLY A 59 -5.28 -4.23 6.39
N TYR A 60 -3.97 -4.45 6.37
CA TYR A 60 -3.12 -4.36 5.18
C TYR A 60 -3.33 -5.54 4.22
N MET A 61 -4.53 -5.59 3.63
CA MET A 61 -4.99 -6.72 2.81
C MET A 61 -4.12 -7.04 1.59
N LEU A 62 -3.38 -6.06 1.04
CA LEU A 62 -2.59 -6.26 -0.17
C LEU A 62 -1.48 -7.31 0.01
N ARG A 63 -0.97 -7.50 1.23
CA ARG A 63 -0.01 -8.57 1.55
C ARG A 63 -0.52 -9.94 1.11
N TYR A 64 -1.81 -10.18 1.26
CA TYR A 64 -2.42 -11.49 1.06
C TYR A 64 -2.86 -11.75 -0.39
N LEU A 65 -2.63 -10.80 -1.31
CA LEU A 65 -2.87 -11.04 -2.73
C LEU A 65 -1.97 -12.17 -3.23
N LYS A 66 -2.54 -13.09 -4.03
CA LYS A 66 -1.78 -14.21 -4.63
C LYS A 66 -0.56 -13.74 -5.43
N ALA A 67 -0.68 -12.60 -6.11
CA ALA A 67 0.42 -11.97 -6.83
C ALA A 67 1.57 -11.57 -5.88
N VAL A 68 1.26 -10.96 -4.74
CA VAL A 68 2.24 -10.55 -3.73
C VAL A 68 2.91 -11.76 -3.08
N GLN A 69 2.13 -12.81 -2.78
CA GLN A 69 2.65 -14.08 -2.26
C GLN A 69 3.58 -14.78 -3.27
N MET A 70 3.23 -14.75 -4.56
CA MET A 70 4.08 -15.26 -5.64
C MET A 70 5.41 -14.49 -5.75
N MET A 71 5.38 -13.15 -5.62
CA MET A 71 6.62 -12.36 -5.58
C MET A 71 7.54 -12.77 -4.45
N LYS A 72 6.98 -13.01 -3.25
CA LYS A 72 7.75 -13.50 -2.09
C LYS A 72 8.36 -14.88 -2.35
N GLN A 73 7.56 -15.80 -2.87
CA GLN A 73 8.02 -17.14 -3.23
C GLN A 73 9.18 -17.10 -4.23
N ILE A 74 9.10 -16.27 -5.28
CA ILE A 74 10.18 -16.10 -6.27
C ILE A 74 11.48 -15.61 -5.60
N ILE A 75 11.38 -14.62 -4.70
CA ILE A 75 12.53 -14.09 -3.96
C ILE A 75 13.19 -15.18 -3.12
N GLU A 76 12.40 -15.95 -2.37
CA GLU A 76 12.87 -17.00 -1.48
C GLU A 76 13.50 -18.17 -2.25
N GLU A 77 12.82 -18.69 -3.28
CA GLU A 77 13.28 -19.83 -4.08
C GLU A 77 14.56 -19.54 -4.87
N ASN A 78 14.79 -18.28 -5.26
CA ASN A 78 15.98 -17.86 -5.99
C ASN A 78 17.05 -17.24 -5.07
N ASN A 79 16.84 -17.25 -3.75
CA ASN A 79 17.74 -16.66 -2.75
C ASN A 79 18.14 -15.21 -3.09
N LEU A 80 17.15 -14.41 -3.50
CA LEU A 80 17.37 -13.04 -3.95
C LEU A 80 17.47 -12.08 -2.78
N THR A 81 18.44 -11.19 -2.82
CA THR A 81 18.51 -10.04 -1.91
C THR A 81 17.82 -8.84 -2.55
N VAL A 82 16.79 -8.32 -1.89
CA VAL A 82 16.10 -7.09 -2.34
C VAL A 82 17.08 -5.91 -2.24
N MET A 83 17.24 -5.19 -3.33
CA MET A 83 18.10 -4.01 -3.45
C MET A 83 17.29 -2.71 -3.40
N ALA A 84 16.09 -2.73 -4.00
CA ALA A 84 15.22 -1.56 -4.01
C ALA A 84 13.74 -1.90 -4.06
N THR A 85 12.91 -1.02 -3.49
CA THR A 85 11.46 -0.99 -3.70
C THR A 85 11.04 0.37 -4.24
N ILE A 86 10.20 0.40 -5.27
CA ILE A 86 9.61 1.63 -5.81
C ILE A 86 8.10 1.50 -5.72
N ALA A 87 7.47 2.36 -4.93
CA ALA A 87 6.05 2.33 -4.68
C ALA A 87 5.35 3.58 -5.20
N ARG A 88 4.14 3.41 -5.73
CA ARG A 88 3.33 4.53 -6.22
C ARG A 88 1.86 4.34 -5.92
N TYR A 89 1.26 5.39 -5.40
CA TYR A 89 -0.18 5.51 -5.23
C TYR A 89 -0.65 6.82 -5.84
N ALA A 90 -1.12 6.77 -7.09
CA ALA A 90 -1.73 7.92 -7.76
C ALA A 90 -3.26 7.74 -7.77
N CYS A 91 -3.96 8.60 -7.04
CA CYS A 91 -5.42 8.52 -6.93
C CYS A 91 -6.12 9.39 -7.99
N ALA A 92 -7.26 8.89 -8.48
CA ALA A 92 -8.19 9.70 -9.23
C ALA A 92 -8.98 10.59 -8.26
N TYR A 93 -8.51 11.83 -8.09
CA TYR A 93 -8.98 12.71 -7.02
C TYR A 93 -10.42 13.19 -7.23
N GLU A 94 -10.86 13.27 -8.49
CA GLU A 94 -12.24 13.60 -8.85
C GLU A 94 -13.24 12.62 -8.20
N ALA A 95 -12.86 11.35 -8.05
CA ALA A 95 -13.67 10.32 -7.39
C ALA A 95 -13.64 10.39 -5.84
N ILE A 96 -12.82 11.25 -5.23
CA ILE A 96 -12.70 11.37 -3.76
C ILE A 96 -13.68 12.45 -3.26
N ALA A 97 -14.95 12.06 -3.14
CA ALA A 97 -16.02 12.98 -2.72
C ALA A 97 -16.10 13.20 -1.19
N LYS A 98 -15.37 12.42 -0.37
CA LYS A 98 -15.42 12.53 1.10
C LYS A 98 -14.55 13.70 1.59
N PRO A 99 -15.13 14.78 2.18
CA PRO A 99 -14.34 15.95 2.57
C PRO A 99 -13.27 15.66 3.63
N ASP A 100 -13.50 14.67 4.49
CA ASP A 100 -12.53 14.28 5.53
C ASP A 100 -11.17 13.88 4.94
N TRP A 101 -11.16 13.25 3.75
CA TRP A 101 -9.92 12.85 3.08
C TRP A 101 -9.14 14.05 2.53
N TRP A 102 -9.71 15.25 2.52
CA TRP A 102 -9.04 16.49 2.11
C TRP A 102 -8.55 17.30 3.31
N THR A 103 -8.78 16.81 4.54
CA THR A 103 -8.51 17.48 5.80
C THR A 103 -7.45 16.71 6.61
N LYS A 104 -6.28 17.32 6.87
CA LYS A 104 -5.15 16.70 7.57
C LYS A 104 -5.56 16.23 8.97
N SER A 105 -6.27 17.09 9.72
CA SER A 105 -6.73 16.87 11.10
C SER A 105 -7.83 15.80 11.24
N LYS A 106 -8.34 15.24 10.14
CA LYS A 106 -9.36 14.20 10.16
C LYS A 106 -8.86 12.85 9.68
N SER A 107 -8.18 12.85 8.54
CA SER A 107 -7.82 11.63 7.80
C SER A 107 -6.35 11.59 7.39
N ALA A 108 -5.63 12.71 7.52
CA ALA A 108 -4.26 12.90 7.02
C ALA A 108 -4.10 12.69 5.50
N GLY A 109 -5.20 12.52 4.78
CA GLY A 109 -5.25 12.45 3.32
C GLY A 109 -5.23 11.05 2.73
N PRO A 110 -5.40 10.93 1.41
CA PRO A 110 -5.40 9.64 0.71
C PRO A 110 -4.07 8.88 0.89
N ILE A 111 -2.98 9.58 1.18
CA ILE A 111 -1.69 8.99 1.54
C ILE A 111 -1.78 8.10 2.77
N VAL A 112 -2.45 8.55 3.84
CA VAL A 112 -2.60 7.75 5.07
C VAL A 112 -3.71 6.73 4.90
N GLU A 113 -4.82 7.11 4.27
CA GLU A 113 -5.96 6.22 4.05
C GLU A 113 -5.66 5.03 3.14
N GLN A 114 -4.90 5.22 2.06
CA GLN A 114 -4.67 4.17 1.06
C GLN A 114 -3.18 4.01 0.73
N GLY A 115 -2.44 5.11 0.63
CA GLY A 115 -0.99 5.08 0.34
C GLY A 115 -0.20 4.21 1.32
N THR A 116 -0.63 4.12 2.58
CA THR A 116 0.00 3.28 3.61
C THR A 116 0.04 1.79 3.25
N HIS A 117 -0.85 1.28 2.39
CA HIS A 117 -0.74 -0.09 1.88
C HIS A 117 0.52 -0.31 1.04
N PHE A 118 1.02 0.71 0.34
CA PHE A 118 2.25 0.60 -0.44
C PHE A 118 3.49 0.78 0.42
N CYS A 119 3.44 1.61 1.47
CA CYS A 119 4.48 1.64 2.50
C CYS A 119 4.59 0.29 3.20
N ASP A 120 3.45 -0.31 3.54
CA ASP A 120 3.35 -1.65 4.11
C ASP A 120 3.97 -2.72 3.19
N LEU A 121 3.61 -2.73 1.91
CA LEU A 121 4.21 -3.64 0.94
C LEU A 121 5.71 -3.40 0.76
N SER A 122 6.15 -2.15 0.75
CA SER A 122 7.58 -1.82 0.65
C SER A 122 8.35 -2.40 1.84
N ARG A 123 7.83 -2.27 3.07
CA ARG A 123 8.39 -2.94 4.26
C ARG A 123 8.31 -4.46 4.18
N TYR A 124 7.20 -5.00 3.64
CA TYR A 124 7.02 -6.44 3.50
C TYR A 124 8.13 -7.07 2.64
N PHE A 125 8.61 -6.37 1.60
CA PHE A 125 9.70 -6.85 0.74
C PHE A 125 11.09 -6.36 1.16
N GLY A 126 11.25 -5.08 1.47
CA GLY A 126 12.54 -4.46 1.79
C GLY A 126 13.02 -4.64 3.24
N GLY A 127 12.11 -5.00 4.15
CA GLY A 127 12.40 -5.17 5.57
C GLY A 127 12.11 -3.92 6.40
N ASP A 128 12.74 -3.83 7.57
CA ASP A 128 12.62 -2.69 8.45
C ASP A 128 13.37 -1.47 7.92
N VAL A 129 12.78 -0.29 8.16
CA VAL A 129 13.24 0.99 7.63
C VAL A 129 14.13 1.65 8.66
N ASP A 130 15.28 2.16 8.23
CA ASP A 130 16.06 3.11 9.00
C ASP A 130 15.31 4.46 8.99
N ILE A 131 14.54 4.72 10.05
CA ILE A 131 13.68 5.90 10.15
C ILE A 131 14.47 7.21 10.04
N ALA A 132 15.74 7.24 10.49
CA ALA A 132 16.57 8.44 10.41
C ALA A 132 16.96 8.79 8.96
N SER A 133 16.88 7.84 8.03
CA SER A 133 17.19 8.03 6.62
C SER A 133 16.03 8.56 5.78
N VAL A 134 14.81 8.63 6.34
CA VAL A 134 13.61 9.03 5.60
C VAL A 134 13.72 10.50 5.22
N SER A 135 13.62 10.79 3.92
CA SER A 135 13.53 12.14 3.39
C SER A 135 12.31 12.26 2.49
N ALA A 136 11.54 13.34 2.64
CA ALA A 136 10.30 13.58 1.90
C ALA A 136 10.17 15.03 1.43
N HIS A 137 9.57 15.18 0.26
CA HIS A 137 9.18 16.46 -0.32
C HIS A 137 7.72 16.39 -0.73
N SER A 138 7.02 17.52 -0.59
CA SER A 138 5.62 17.64 -0.96
C SER A 138 5.41 18.76 -1.97
N VAL A 139 4.39 18.58 -2.82
CA VAL A 139 3.73 19.70 -3.50
C VAL A 139 2.50 20.05 -2.67
N GLU A 140 2.50 21.19 -2.01
CA GLU A 140 1.39 21.69 -1.22
C GLU A 140 0.28 22.26 -2.11
N TRP A 141 -0.93 22.34 -1.57
CA TRP A 141 -2.12 22.80 -2.30
C TRP A 141 -2.01 24.25 -2.82
N TYR A 142 -1.18 25.09 -2.19
CA TYR A 142 -1.01 26.50 -2.53
C TYR A 142 0.14 26.76 -3.52
N GLU A 143 0.95 25.76 -3.83
CA GLU A 143 2.05 25.92 -4.77
C GLU A 143 1.55 25.89 -6.21
N ASN A 144 2.33 26.47 -7.14
CA ASN A 144 1.96 26.55 -8.56
C ASN A 144 1.57 25.19 -9.19
N ALA A 145 2.22 24.10 -8.74
CA ALA A 145 1.94 22.74 -9.21
C ALA A 145 0.79 22.03 -8.44
N GLY A 146 0.28 22.63 -7.37
CA GLY A 146 -0.73 22.06 -6.47
C GLY A 146 -2.18 22.39 -6.82
N HIS A 147 -2.41 23.24 -7.83
CA HIS A 147 -3.74 23.64 -8.25
C HIS A 147 -4.44 22.51 -9.03
N LEU A 148 -5.61 22.09 -8.54
CA LEU A 148 -6.45 21.07 -9.16
C LEU A 148 -7.64 21.69 -9.88
N SER A 149 -8.04 21.12 -11.01
CA SER A 149 -9.07 21.71 -11.89
C SER A 149 -10.45 21.02 -11.83
N LYS A 150 -10.55 19.85 -11.18
CA LYS A 150 -11.80 19.06 -11.11
C LYS A 150 -12.10 18.54 -9.71
N GLN A 151 -11.88 19.35 -8.69
CA GLN A 151 -12.17 18.93 -7.31
C GLN A 151 -13.68 18.74 -7.15
N SER A 152 -14.08 17.60 -6.57
CA SER A 152 -15.49 17.27 -6.32
C SER A 152 -16.00 17.78 -4.98
N ILE A 153 -15.13 18.43 -4.19
CA ILE A 153 -15.44 19.02 -2.90
C ILE A 153 -15.13 20.51 -2.90
N ASP A 154 -15.83 21.26 -2.06
CA ASP A 154 -15.46 22.66 -1.76
C ASP A 154 -14.31 22.69 -0.75
N GLU A 155 -13.08 22.76 -1.26
CA GLU A 155 -11.89 22.86 -0.41
C GLU A 155 -11.78 24.22 0.29
N THR A 156 -12.52 25.25 -0.16
CA THR A 156 -12.50 26.57 0.50
C THR A 156 -13.10 26.52 1.89
N ALA A 157 -13.96 25.54 2.17
CA ALA A 157 -14.50 25.25 3.48
C ALA A 157 -13.49 24.64 4.47
N ILE A 158 -12.30 24.23 3.99
CA ILE A 158 -11.22 23.66 4.81
C ILE A 158 -10.19 24.77 5.09
N ALA A 159 -9.79 24.89 6.36
CA ALA A 159 -8.77 25.86 6.77
C ALA A 159 -7.46 25.66 5.97
N PRO A 160 -6.82 26.73 5.48
CA PRO A 160 -5.61 26.65 4.63
C PRO A 160 -4.51 25.71 5.16
N GLU A 161 -4.24 25.77 6.46
CA GLU A 161 -3.25 24.95 7.17
C GLU A 161 -3.62 23.47 7.24
N ASP A 162 -4.90 23.15 7.12
CA ASP A 162 -5.47 21.81 7.29
C ASP A 162 -5.72 21.09 5.96
N ARG A 163 -5.50 21.78 4.82
CA ARG A 163 -5.61 21.16 3.49
C ARG A 163 -4.44 20.23 3.21
N ILE A 164 -4.72 19.11 2.56
CA ILE A 164 -3.71 18.09 2.22
C ILE A 164 -2.75 18.54 1.11
N PRO A 165 -1.52 17.99 1.07
CA PRO A 165 -0.64 18.13 -0.08
C PRO A 165 -1.19 17.37 -1.30
N ARG A 166 -0.75 17.76 -2.50
CA ARG A 166 -1.10 17.09 -3.76
C ARG A 166 -0.18 15.95 -4.11
N VAL A 167 1.11 16.13 -3.88
CA VAL A 167 2.11 15.10 -4.15
C VAL A 167 2.98 14.99 -2.92
N THR A 168 3.35 13.76 -2.58
CA THR A 168 4.41 13.50 -1.60
C THR A 168 5.34 12.46 -2.21
N ALA A 169 6.62 12.78 -2.30
CA ALA A 169 7.67 11.87 -2.73
C ALA A 169 8.61 11.65 -1.55
N ALA A 170 8.86 10.39 -1.19
CA ALA A 170 9.72 10.01 -0.09
C ALA A 170 10.73 8.94 -0.52
N THR A 171 11.90 8.97 0.11
CA THR A 171 12.95 7.95 -0.04
C THR A 171 13.51 7.57 1.33
N TRP A 172 14.04 6.35 1.45
CA TRP A 172 14.63 5.85 2.69
C TRP A 172 15.61 4.69 2.43
N LYS A 173 16.35 4.32 3.49
CA LYS A 173 17.14 3.10 3.60
C LYS A 173 16.40 2.06 4.43
N TYR A 174 16.58 0.80 4.07
CA TYR A 174 16.26 -0.33 4.94
C TYR A 174 17.47 -0.66 5.81
N GLU A 175 17.26 -1.33 6.93
CA GLU A 175 18.35 -1.83 7.79
C GLU A 175 19.30 -2.79 7.04
N SER A 176 18.78 -3.48 6.02
CA SER A 176 19.56 -4.33 5.12
C SER A 176 20.54 -3.57 4.21
N GLY A 177 20.45 -2.24 4.16
CA GLY A 177 21.19 -1.40 3.22
C GLY A 177 20.51 -1.24 1.86
N ALA A 178 19.36 -1.88 1.62
CA ALA A 178 18.52 -1.60 0.46
C ALA A 178 17.93 -0.18 0.51
N VAL A 179 17.32 0.29 -0.60
CA VAL A 179 16.66 1.61 -0.68
C VAL A 179 15.18 1.48 -1.02
N GLY A 180 14.35 2.37 -0.49
CA GLY A 180 12.95 2.46 -0.85
C GLY A 180 12.57 3.84 -1.34
N SER A 181 11.57 3.90 -2.21
CA SER A 181 10.89 5.15 -2.57
C SER A 181 9.39 4.97 -2.63
N PHE A 182 8.67 6.04 -2.31
CA PHE A 182 7.22 6.11 -2.42
C PHE A 182 6.79 7.46 -2.99
N THR A 183 5.93 7.42 -4.00
CA THR A 183 5.30 8.63 -4.53
C THR A 183 3.77 8.51 -4.44
N HIS A 184 3.17 9.39 -3.65
CA HIS A 184 1.74 9.62 -3.58
C HIS A 184 1.33 10.79 -4.48
N LEU A 185 0.25 10.66 -5.26
CA LEU A 185 -0.25 11.71 -6.14
C LEU A 185 -1.78 11.85 -6.11
N VAL A 186 -2.25 13.05 -5.77
CA VAL A 186 -3.61 13.55 -5.98
C VAL A 186 -3.62 14.31 -7.30
N ALA A 187 -3.55 13.58 -8.42
CA ALA A 187 -3.30 14.20 -9.74
C ALA A 187 -4.18 13.64 -10.87
N LEU A 188 -4.71 12.43 -10.75
CA LEU A 188 -5.48 11.81 -11.83
C LEU A 188 -6.94 12.28 -11.80
N GLN A 189 -7.54 12.45 -12.98
CA GLN A 189 -8.96 12.76 -13.16
C GLN A 189 -9.74 11.51 -13.58
N GLY A 190 -11.07 11.55 -13.48
CA GLY A 190 -11.94 10.41 -13.73
C GLY A 190 -11.96 9.43 -12.56
N HIS A 191 -11.87 8.13 -12.85
CA HIS A 191 -12.07 7.07 -11.85
C HIS A 191 -10.90 6.09 -11.75
N ASP A 192 -9.92 6.15 -12.66
CA ASP A 192 -8.85 5.18 -12.73
C ASP A 192 -7.66 5.60 -11.87
N TYR A 193 -7.36 4.77 -10.89
CA TYR A 193 -6.20 4.93 -10.04
C TYR A 193 -4.99 4.29 -10.73
N SER A 194 -3.81 4.83 -10.50
CA SER A 194 -2.56 4.24 -11.00
C SER A 194 -1.67 3.89 -9.82
N CYS A 195 -1.57 2.59 -9.58
CA CYS A 195 -1.05 2.02 -8.35
C CYS A 195 -0.01 0.97 -8.68
N GLU A 196 1.16 1.02 -8.04
CA GLU A 196 2.27 0.16 -8.43
C GLU A 196 3.23 -0.12 -7.27
N LEU A 197 3.80 -1.32 -7.30
CA LEU A 197 4.98 -1.66 -6.52
C LEU A 197 5.98 -2.39 -7.42
N GLU A 198 7.21 -1.90 -7.46
CA GLU A 198 8.35 -2.59 -8.06
C GLU A 198 9.31 -3.04 -6.97
N VAL A 199 9.84 -4.25 -7.11
CA VAL A 199 10.87 -4.83 -6.25
C VAL A 199 12.02 -5.28 -7.13
N TYR A 200 13.21 -4.75 -6.84
CA TYR A 200 14.44 -5.05 -7.56
C TYR A 200 15.36 -5.91 -6.71
N ALA A 201 15.92 -6.93 -7.34
CA ALA A 201 17.04 -7.71 -6.84
C ALA A 201 18.03 -7.92 -8.00
N ASP A 202 19.22 -8.46 -7.70
CA ASP A 202 20.25 -8.67 -8.73
C ASP A 202 19.74 -9.56 -9.89
N GLY A 203 19.51 -8.95 -11.06
CA GLY A 203 18.98 -9.60 -12.25
C GLY A 203 17.45 -9.80 -12.30
N TYR A 204 16.70 -9.32 -11.30
CA TYR A 204 15.25 -9.52 -11.20
C TYR A 204 14.50 -8.21 -10.98
N GLN A 205 13.38 -8.06 -11.69
CA GLN A 205 12.39 -7.01 -11.48
C GLN A 205 11.03 -7.66 -11.32
N LEU A 206 10.42 -7.50 -10.14
CA LEU A 206 9.07 -7.96 -9.83
C LEU A 206 8.16 -6.75 -9.70
N LYS A 207 7.08 -6.70 -10.50
CA LYS A 207 6.21 -5.53 -10.60
C LYS A 207 4.75 -5.91 -10.39
N LEU A 208 4.12 -5.30 -9.39
CA LEU A 208 2.70 -5.42 -9.09
C LEU A 208 1.97 -4.18 -9.63
N VAL A 209 1.03 -4.40 -10.55
CA VAL A 209 0.31 -3.30 -11.23
C VAL A 209 -1.17 -3.29 -10.85
N ASN A 210 -1.65 -2.10 -10.47
CA ASN A 210 -3.04 -1.76 -10.19
C ASN A 210 -3.78 -2.76 -9.27
N PRO A 211 -3.27 -3.04 -8.05
CA PRO A 211 -3.89 -4.01 -7.14
C PRO A 211 -5.33 -3.63 -6.71
N TYR A 212 -5.68 -2.34 -6.73
CA TYR A 212 -7.00 -1.82 -6.29
C TYR A 212 -8.13 -1.93 -7.31
N VAL A 213 -7.82 -2.00 -8.61
CA VAL A 213 -8.85 -1.98 -9.67
C VAL A 213 -9.65 -3.31 -9.71
N SER A 214 -9.32 -4.26 -8.83
CA SER A 214 -9.76 -5.65 -8.89
C SER A 214 -10.88 -6.07 -7.94
N LEU A 215 -11.42 -5.18 -7.09
CA LEU A 215 -12.51 -5.56 -6.16
C LEU A 215 -13.78 -6.10 -6.87
N PHE A 216 -13.94 -5.84 -8.18
CA PHE A 216 -15.01 -6.41 -9.01
C PHE A 216 -14.53 -7.16 -10.26
N CYS A 217 -13.22 -7.28 -10.52
CA CYS A 217 -12.67 -7.92 -11.72
C CYS A 217 -11.32 -8.60 -11.43
N THR A 218 -11.12 -9.82 -11.94
CA THR A 218 -10.08 -10.82 -11.61
C THR A 218 -8.59 -10.45 -11.84
N SER A 219 -8.19 -9.18 -11.86
CA SER A 219 -6.99 -8.77 -12.62
C SER A 219 -6.02 -7.85 -11.87
N ALA A 220 -5.61 -8.16 -10.64
CA ALA A 220 -4.31 -7.68 -10.19
C ALA A 220 -3.25 -8.37 -11.06
N VAL A 221 -2.46 -7.59 -11.80
CA VAL A 221 -1.48 -8.15 -12.74
C VAL A 221 -0.12 -8.17 -12.07
N LEU A 222 0.44 -9.37 -11.95
CA LEU A 222 1.84 -9.55 -11.62
C LEU A 222 2.63 -9.60 -12.92
N GLU A 223 3.55 -8.67 -13.07
CA GLU A 223 4.53 -8.65 -14.15
C GLU A 223 5.90 -9.03 -13.56
N VAL A 224 6.43 -10.16 -13.98
CA VAL A 224 7.79 -10.60 -13.62
C VAL A 224 8.68 -10.38 -14.84
N THR A 225 9.66 -9.50 -14.70
CA THR A 225 10.68 -9.27 -15.73
C THR A 225 12.02 -9.81 -15.22
N LEU A 226 12.53 -10.85 -15.88
CA LEU A 226 13.87 -11.37 -15.65
C LEU A 226 14.84 -10.60 -16.54
N ARG A 227 15.80 -9.90 -15.94
CA ARG A 227 16.86 -9.19 -16.66
C ARG A 227 18.22 -9.69 -16.19
N LYS A 228 18.56 -10.95 -16.51
CA LYS A 228 19.96 -11.35 -16.53
C LYS A 228 20.61 -10.76 -17.78
N LEU A 229 21.35 -9.66 -17.63
CA LEU A 229 22.35 -9.28 -18.61
C LEU A 229 23.40 -10.39 -18.61
N THR A 230 23.27 -11.37 -19.49
CA THR A 230 24.37 -12.29 -19.78
C THR A 230 25.50 -11.43 -20.34
N ALA A 231 26.56 -11.25 -19.55
CA ALA A 231 27.83 -10.79 -20.04
C ALA A 231 28.23 -11.63 -21.28
N SER A 232 28.66 -10.92 -22.31
CA SER A 232 29.11 -11.41 -23.62
C SER A 232 29.80 -12.78 -23.57
N LEU A 233 29.17 -13.78 -24.20
CA LEU A 233 29.88 -14.90 -24.80
C LEU A 233 29.71 -14.79 -26.31
N THR A 234 30.77 -14.37 -26.97
CA THR A 234 30.94 -14.45 -28.42
C THR A 234 30.82 -15.90 -28.87
N THR A 235 29.67 -16.30 -29.39
CA THR A 235 29.55 -17.52 -30.21
C THR A 235 28.57 -17.30 -31.36
N THR A 236 28.97 -17.81 -32.52
CA THR A 236 28.47 -17.61 -33.89
C THR A 236 26.98 -17.91 -34.13
N PRO A 237 26.39 -17.34 -35.20
CA PRO A 237 24.95 -17.34 -35.44
C PRO A 237 24.47 -18.69 -36.00
N SER A 238 24.22 -19.67 -35.15
CA SER A 238 23.45 -20.87 -35.55
C SER A 238 22.59 -21.51 -34.46
N SER A 239 22.56 -21.00 -33.22
CA SER A 239 21.78 -21.61 -32.12
C SER A 239 20.72 -20.71 -31.46
N LEU A 240 20.39 -19.54 -32.02
CA LEU A 240 19.42 -18.60 -31.44
C LEU A 240 17.96 -18.87 -31.89
N ARG A 241 17.38 -19.99 -31.45
CA ARG A 241 15.91 -20.18 -31.51
C ARG A 241 15.24 -20.70 -30.23
N SER A 242 15.94 -20.80 -29.09
CA SER A 242 15.32 -21.38 -27.87
C SER A 242 15.47 -20.60 -26.56
N LEU A 243 16.03 -19.39 -26.53
CA LEU A 243 16.06 -18.59 -25.29
C LEU A 243 15.41 -17.23 -25.51
N PHE A 244 14.68 -16.77 -24.51
CA PHE A 244 13.86 -15.54 -24.44
C PHE A 244 12.41 -15.69 -24.91
N GLY A 245 11.64 -16.48 -24.15
CA GLY A 245 10.19 -16.27 -24.05
C GLY A 245 9.90 -15.17 -23.02
N LEU A 246 9.39 -14.03 -23.47
CA LEU A 246 8.66 -13.10 -22.62
C LEU A 246 7.38 -13.82 -22.17
N THR A 247 7.39 -14.45 -20.99
CA THR A 247 6.19 -15.09 -20.46
C THR A 247 5.46 -14.11 -19.55
N THR A 248 4.57 -13.30 -20.13
CA THR A 248 3.52 -12.63 -19.36
C THR A 248 2.57 -13.72 -18.84
N LEU A 249 2.70 -14.12 -17.58
CA LEU A 249 1.76 -15.04 -16.93
C LEU A 249 0.43 -14.34 -16.66
N ARG A 250 -0.40 -14.24 -17.70
CA ARG A 250 -1.79 -13.77 -17.60
C ARG A 250 -2.64 -14.94 -17.06
N THR A 251 -2.97 -14.94 -15.78
CA THR A 251 -3.89 -15.95 -15.23
C THR A 251 -5.33 -15.65 -15.66
N SER A 252 -5.71 -16.06 -16.86
CA SER A 252 -7.12 -16.14 -17.29
C SER A 252 -7.62 -17.56 -17.04
N LYS A 253 -8.40 -17.78 -15.98
CA LYS A 253 -9.14 -19.03 -15.79
C LYS A 253 -10.46 -18.94 -16.55
N LYS A 254 -10.57 -19.68 -17.67
CA LYS A 254 -11.86 -20.17 -18.18
C LYS A 254 -12.45 -21.12 -17.12
N THR A 255 -13.56 -20.74 -16.48
CA THR A 255 -14.35 -21.64 -15.64
C THR A 255 -15.34 -22.44 -16.50
N PRO A 256 -15.45 -23.77 -16.35
CA PRO A 256 -16.54 -24.54 -16.93
C PRO A 256 -17.84 -24.27 -16.15
N ARG A 257 -18.97 -24.25 -16.86
CA ARG A 257 -20.32 -24.20 -16.28
C ARG A 257 -20.51 -25.35 -15.29
N LEU A 258 -20.87 -25.04 -14.04
CA LEU A 258 -21.54 -25.96 -13.13
C LEU A 258 -22.57 -25.23 -12.26
N ARG A 259 -23.54 -26.01 -11.81
CA ARG A 259 -24.94 -25.68 -11.53
C ARG A 259 -25.15 -24.74 -10.34
N ARG A 260 -26.25 -23.97 -10.43
CA ARG A 260 -26.88 -23.19 -9.37
C ARG A 260 -26.92 -23.97 -8.05
N PHE A 261 -26.41 -23.35 -6.99
CA PHE A 261 -26.95 -23.50 -5.64
C PHE A 261 -27.30 -22.10 -5.13
N SER A 262 -28.57 -21.93 -4.79
CA SER A 262 -29.14 -20.75 -4.16
C SER A 262 -28.79 -20.78 -2.68
N ALA A 263 -28.07 -19.77 -2.20
CA ALA A 263 -28.08 -19.38 -0.79
C ALA A 263 -28.19 -17.85 -0.73
N HIS A 264 -29.27 -17.38 -0.12
CA HIS A 264 -29.51 -15.97 0.15
C HIS A 264 -28.43 -15.40 1.08
N SER A 265 -27.79 -14.32 0.65
CA SER A 265 -27.33 -13.25 1.55
C SER A 265 -27.41 -11.94 0.78
N LYS A 266 -28.57 -11.29 0.95
CA LYS A 266 -28.70 -9.85 0.75
C LYS A 266 -28.00 -9.15 1.91
N MET A 267 -27.54 -7.93 1.62
CA MET A 267 -27.31 -6.83 2.57
C MET A 267 -25.88 -6.68 3.09
N LEU A 268 -25.15 -5.71 2.51
CA LEU A 268 -24.39 -4.65 3.19
C LEU A 268 -23.62 -3.83 2.14
N ALA A 269 -24.36 -2.97 1.43
CA ALA A 269 -23.80 -1.91 0.59
C ALA A 269 -24.81 -0.75 0.56
N SER A 270 -25.14 -0.23 1.73
CA SER A 270 -25.83 1.05 1.91
C SER A 270 -25.69 1.42 3.38
N HIS A 271 -24.80 2.37 3.67
CA HIS A 271 -24.65 3.17 4.90
C HIS A 271 -23.17 3.42 5.18
N MET A 272 -22.61 4.29 4.34
CA MET A 272 -21.68 5.31 4.80
C MET A 272 -22.11 6.60 4.09
N SER A 273 -23.17 7.19 4.64
CA SER A 273 -23.58 8.57 4.40
C SER A 273 -22.73 9.48 5.26
#